data_AF-A0A523MJL2-F1
#
_entry.id   AF-A0A523MJL2-F1
#
_cell.length_a   1.000
_cell.length_b   1.000
_cell.length_c   1.000
_cell.angle_alpha   90.00
_cell.angle_beta   90.00
_cell.angle_gamma   90.00
#
_symmetry.space_group_name_H-M   'P 1'
#
loop_
_entity.id
_entity.type
_entity.pdbx_description
1 polymer ?
#
loop_
_entity_poly.entity_id
_entity_poly.type
_entity_poly.pdbx_seq_one_letter_code
_entity_poly.pdbx_strand_id
1 'polypeptide(L)' 'MEKPINYLPYKPSSDDIGPPLMNLLDPNLLSRTCIEAGFEITKVSFIDRKDFGDKGRMDGRENCGLTAIKP' A
#
# COMPACT_ATOMS: atom_id res chain seq x y z
N MET A 1 -13.25 -19.45 9.58
CA MET A 1 -12.59 -18.14 9.40
C MET A 1 -11.09 -18.38 9.47
N GLU A 2 -10.39 -18.19 8.36
CA GLU A 2 -8.93 -18.26 8.33
C GLU A 2 -8.33 -17.06 9.08
N LYS A 3 -7.22 -17.28 9.80
CA LYS A 3 -6.53 -16.21 10.51
C LYS A 3 -5.87 -15.27 9.50
N PRO A 4 -6.01 -13.94 9.65
CA PRO A 4 -5.34 -12.99 8.77
C PRO A 4 -3.82 -13.16 8.89
N ILE A 5 -3.14 -13.18 7.74
CA ILE A 5 -1.68 -13.23 7.65
C ILE A 5 -1.13 -11.97 8.35
N ASN A 6 -0.18 -12.16 9.27
CA ASN A 6 0.47 -11.05 9.95
C ASN A 6 1.60 -10.50 9.06
N TYR A 7 1.39 -9.31 8.50
CA TYR A 7 2.32 -8.67 7.57
C TYR A 7 3.36 -7.78 8.26
N LEU A 8 3.31 -7.62 9.58
CA LEU A 8 4.21 -6.73 10.31
C LEU A 8 5.42 -7.49 10.86
N PRO A 9 6.67 -7.02 10.59
CA PRO A 9 7.88 -7.64 11.12
C PRO A 9 8.13 -7.33 12.62
N TYR A 10 7.24 -6.57 13.27
CA TYR A 10 7.31 -6.22 14.68
C TYR A 10 5.90 -6.17 15.31
N LYS A 11 5.86 -6.27 16.64
CA LYS A 11 4.63 -6.13 17.43
C LYS A 11 4.37 -4.63 17.69
N PRO A 12 3.21 -4.08 17.30
CA PRO A 12 2.86 -2.69 17.61
C PRO A 12 2.95 -2.40 19.12
N SER A 13 3.37 -1.18 19.47
CA SER A 13 3.50 -0.73 20.87
C SER A 13 2.17 -0.32 21.52
N SER A 14 1.10 -0.24 20.73
CA SER A 14 -0.26 0.08 21.18
C SER A 14 -1.26 -0.89 20.54
N ASP A 15 -2.36 -1.15 21.23
CA ASP A 15 -3.50 -1.91 20.69
C ASP A 15 -4.25 -1.13 19.59
N ASP A 16 -3.87 0.13 19.37
CA ASP A 16 -4.35 0.97 18.27
C ASP A 16 -3.65 0.55 16.96
N ILE A 17 -4.01 -0.64 16.49
CA ILE A 17 -3.82 -1.05 15.10
C ILE A 17 -4.84 -0.19 14.35
N GLY A 18 -4.39 0.90 13.72
CA GLY A 18 -5.26 1.79 12.93
C GLY A 18 -6.24 0.99 12.05
N PRO A 19 -7.36 1.59 11.61
CA PRO A 19 -8.54 0.87 11.13
C PRO A 19 -8.17 -0.33 10.23
N PRO A 20 -8.78 -1.52 10.43
CA PRO A 20 -8.40 -2.81 9.79
C PRO A 20 -8.33 -2.83 8.25
N LEU A 21 -8.60 -1.71 7.61
CA LEU A 21 -8.74 -1.50 6.17
C LEU A 21 -7.78 -0.44 5.60
N MET A 22 -6.84 0.09 6.39
CA MET A 22 -5.87 1.07 5.88
C MET A 22 -4.66 0.40 5.21
N ASN A 23 -4.89 -0.65 4.41
CA ASN A 23 -3.85 -1.16 3.52
C ASN A 23 -3.86 -0.35 2.21
N LEU A 24 -3.62 0.97 2.34
CA LEU A 24 -3.49 1.90 1.21
C LEU A 24 -2.26 1.60 0.33
N LEU A 25 -1.45 0.63 0.76
CA LEU A 25 -0.20 0.24 0.13
C LEU A 25 -0.33 -1.05 -0.69
N ASP A 26 -1.54 -1.61 -0.88
CA ASP A 26 -1.73 -2.73 -1.80
C ASP A 26 -1.98 -2.23 -3.24
N PRO A 27 -1.08 -2.55 -4.21
CA PRO A 27 -1.23 -2.13 -5.60
C PRO A 27 -2.53 -2.59 -6.27
N ASN A 28 -3.02 -3.80 -5.93
CA ASN A 28 -4.22 -4.35 -6.54
C ASN A 28 -5.46 -3.66 -5.98
N LEU A 29 -5.51 -3.42 -4.67
CA LEU A 29 -6.61 -2.68 -4.04
C LEU A 29 -6.67 -1.25 -4.56
N LEU A 30 -5.53 -0.55 -4.61
CA LEU A 30 -5.44 0.82 -5.12
C LEU A 30 -5.91 0.90 -6.58
N SER A 31 -5.42 0.00 -7.43
CA SER A 31 -5.84 -0.08 -8.84
C SER A 31 -7.36 -0.29 -8.96
N ARG A 32 -7.90 -1.28 -8.23
CA ARG A 32 -9.33 -1.58 -8.24
C ARG A 32 -10.18 -0.39 -7.82
N THR A 33 -9.83 0.28 -6.73
CA THR A 33 -10.57 1.46 -6.25
C THR A 33 -10.57 2.59 -7.28
N CYS A 34 -9.46 2.84 -7.96
CA CYS A 34 -9.40 3.87 -8.99
C CYS A 34 -10.18 3.47 -10.26
N ILE A 35 -10.20 2.19 -10.64
CA ILE A 35 -11.06 1.69 -11.73
C ILE A 35 -12.54 1.87 -11.39
N GLU A 36 -12.95 1.50 -10.17
CA GLU A 36 -14.32 1.70 -9.68
C GLU A 36 -14.72 3.19 -9.66
N ALA A 37 -13.75 4.09 -9.49
CA ALA A 37 -13.92 5.54 -9.58
C ALA A 37 -13.90 6.10 -11.02
N GLY A 38 -13.78 5.25 -12.05
CA GLY A 38 -13.85 5.64 -13.46
C GLY A 38 -12.53 6.10 -14.08
N PHE A 39 -11.40 5.74 -13.49
CA PHE A 39 -10.07 6.00 -14.08
C PHE A 39 -9.59 4.81 -14.92
N GLU A 40 -8.86 5.10 -15.98
CA GLU A 40 -8.09 4.11 -16.72
C GLU A 40 -6.67 4.03 -16.17
N ILE A 41 -6.26 2.85 -15.69
CA ILE A 41 -4.96 2.65 -15.04
C ILE A 41 -3.90 2.25 -16.06
N THR A 42 -2.83 3.03 -16.16
CA THR A 42 -1.69 2.73 -17.05
C THR A 42 -0.60 1.94 -16.33
N LYS A 43 -0.35 2.23 -15.05
CA LYS A 43 0.67 1.55 -14.24
C LYS A 43 0.28 1.61 -12.77
N VAL A 44 0.55 0.55 -12.02
CA VAL A 44 0.44 0.51 -10.56
C VAL A 44 1.56 -0.35 -10.00
N SER A 45 2.26 0.12 -8.97
CA SER A 45 3.34 -0.63 -8.33
C SER A 45 3.69 -0.04 -6.97
N PHE A 46 4.47 -0.80 -6.20
CA PHE A 46 5.28 -0.18 -5.15
C PHE A 46 6.26 0.82 -5.77
N ILE A 47 6.53 1.91 -5.05
CA ILE A 47 7.47 2.94 -5.46
C ILE A 47 8.80 2.63 -4.82
N ASP A 48 9.83 2.40 -5.63
CA ASP A 48 11.20 2.25 -5.15
C ASP A 48 11.68 3.59 -4.56
N ARG A 49 11.68 3.67 -3.23
CA ARG A 49 12.20 4.81 -2.46
C ARG A 49 13.66 4.62 -2.10
N LYS A 50 14.50 4.33 -3.08
CA LYS A 50 15.97 4.32 -2.92
C LYS A 50 16.54 5.67 -2.47
N ASP A 51 15.77 6.74 -2.60
CA ASP A 51 16.05 8.09 -2.10
C ASP A 51 15.84 8.22 -0.57
N PHE A 52 15.15 7.28 0.05
CA PHE A 52 15.10 7.21 1.51
C PHE A 52 16.43 6.73 2.06
N GLY A 53 17.01 7.53 2.96
CA GLY A 53 18.12 7.09 3.81
C GLY A 53 17.71 5.97 4.76
N ASP A 54 18.68 5.44 5.49
CA ASP A 54 18.53 4.20 6.29
C ASP A 54 17.38 4.21 7.31
N LYS A 55 16.96 5.38 7.79
CA LYS A 55 15.88 5.51 8.79
C LYS A 55 14.47 5.55 8.19
N GLY A 56 14.34 5.68 6.86
CA GLY A 56 13.04 5.70 6.17
C GLY A 56 12.82 4.52 5.24
N ARG A 57 13.87 3.76 4.94
CA ARG A 57 13.83 2.61 4.03
C ARG A 57 13.59 1.32 4.84
N MET A 58 12.51 0.63 4.53
CA MET A 58 12.12 -0.65 5.11
C MET A 58 12.37 -1.76 4.08
N ASP A 59 11.31 -2.41 3.59
CA ASP A 59 11.37 -3.57 2.68
C ASP A 59 10.98 -3.25 1.22
N GLY A 60 10.83 -1.97 0.87
CA GLY A 60 10.43 -1.51 -0.46
C GLY A 60 8.93 -1.46 -0.70
N ARG A 61 8.10 -1.76 0.32
CA ARG A 61 6.63 -1.72 0.23
C ARG A 61 6.01 -0.57 1.01
N GLU A 62 6.80 0.46 1.32
CA GLU A 62 6.39 1.58 2.15
C GLU A 62 5.48 2.57 1.40
N ASN A 63 5.55 2.57 0.07
CA ASN A 63 4.79 3.46 -0.78
C ASN A 63 4.22 2.68 -1.97
N CYS A 64 2.95 2.88 -2.26
CA CYS A 64 2.27 2.40 -3.46
C CYS A 64 1.79 3.59 -4.27
N GLY A 65 1.88 3.51 -5.59
CA GLY A 65 1.39 4.55 -6.48
C GLY A 65 0.91 4.00 -7.80
N LEU A 66 0.18 4.84 -8.53
CA LEU A 66 -0.29 4.54 -9.88
C LEU A 66 -0.20 5.75 -10.80
N THR A 67 -0.27 5.47 -12.09
CA THR A 67 -0.50 6.46 -13.15
C THR A 67 -1.82 6.11 -13.81
N ALA A 68 -2.71 7.09 -13.91
CA ALA A 68 -4.04 6.92 -14.46
C ALA A 68 -4.47 8.12 -15.29
N ILE A 69 -5.42 7.87 -16.19
CA ILE A 69 -6.07 8.87 -17.03
C ILE A 69 -7.54 8.92 -16.63
N LYS A 70 -8.08 10.13 -16.52
CA LYS A 70 -9.53 10.33 -16.43
C LYS A 70 -10.05 10.57 -17.86
N PRO A 71 -10.98 9.73 -18.35
CA PRO A 71 -11.57 9.90 -19.69
C PRO A 71 -12.26 11.25 -19.88
#